data_AF-A0A3B6NXB0-F1
#
_entry.id   AF-A0A3B6NXB0-F1
#
_cell.length_a   1.000
_cell.length_b   1.000
_cell.length_c   1.000
_cell.angle_alpha   90.00
_cell.angle_beta   90.00
_cell.angle_gamma   90.00
#
_symmetry.space_group_name_H-M   'P 1'
#
loop_
_entity.id
_entity.type
_entity.pdbx_description
1 polymer ?
#
loop_
_entity_poly.entity_id
_entity_poly.type
_entity_poly.pdbx_seq_one_letter_code
_entity_poly.pdbx_strand_id
1 'polypeptide(L)'
;MASSTGLTAPSSPVGTNTAPPPATTMEPNMDAGLLALASSGSFHDLESFLDGKPAAYTMGSSATQPPDLYAVTVGGNTLLHVVAASHGDSEDLLDKARLVYSKAHSLLFVQNNEGDTPLHCAARAWNIPMMSLLIDLANGQGINNAKGLLETQNKLKETALHEAVRFGSNDMVNLLMARDPELATLPEEGTSPLYIAILLENGIIAKTLYELSGGVLSYSGPNGRNALHVAVQRSQGTDFNLNFTYHY
;
A
#
# COMPACT_ATOMS: atom_id res chain seq x y z
N MET A 1 33.22 55.14 -9.84
CA MET A 1 33.68 54.26 -8.74
C MET A 1 32.56 54.16 -7.72
N ALA A 2 32.09 52.93 -7.47
CA ALA A 2 31.20 52.42 -6.43
C ALA A 2 30.04 53.30 -5.90
N SER A 3 28.83 53.02 -6.40
CA SER A 3 27.55 53.28 -5.71
C SER A 3 27.26 52.13 -4.74
N SER A 4 27.11 52.42 -3.44
CA SER A 4 26.78 51.44 -2.40
C SER A 4 25.27 51.40 -2.14
N THR A 5 24.56 50.52 -2.85
CA THR A 5 23.20 50.09 -2.52
C THR A 5 23.27 48.74 -1.81
N GLY A 6 23.22 48.74 -0.47
CA GLY A 6 23.09 47.54 0.35
C GLY A 6 21.62 47.12 0.42
N LEU A 7 21.29 46.04 -0.28
CA LEU A 7 19.99 45.38 -0.35
C LEU A 7 19.62 44.74 1.00
N THR A 8 18.41 45.04 1.47
CA THR A 8 17.70 44.33 2.55
C THR A 8 17.28 42.94 2.09
N ALA A 9 17.65 41.90 2.83
CA ALA A 9 17.20 40.53 2.61
C ALA A 9 15.73 40.36 3.06
N PRO A 10 14.86 39.66 2.31
CA PRO A 10 13.52 39.33 2.78
C PRO A 10 13.57 38.12 3.72
N SER A 11 13.09 38.31 4.94
CA SER A 11 12.79 37.25 5.90
C SER A 11 11.63 36.39 5.42
N SER A 12 11.91 35.14 5.06
CA SER A 12 10.88 34.12 4.79
C SER A 12 10.14 33.76 6.09
N PRO A 13 8.81 33.63 6.09
CA PRO A 13 8.08 33.18 7.27
C PRO A 13 8.35 31.69 7.50
N VAL A 14 8.80 31.36 8.71
CA VAL A 14 8.87 30.00 9.24
C VAL A 14 7.45 29.43 9.21
N GLY A 15 7.19 28.56 8.23
CA GLY A 15 6.00 27.72 8.24
C GLY A 15 6.07 26.82 9.46
N THR A 16 5.16 27.04 10.40
CA THR A 16 4.98 26.17 11.56
C THR A 16 4.62 24.78 11.07
N ASN A 17 5.59 23.89 11.13
CA ASN A 17 5.43 22.47 10.87
C ASN A 17 4.57 21.91 12.02
N THR A 18 3.25 21.99 11.87
CA THR A 18 2.32 21.35 12.79
C THR A 18 2.50 19.85 12.62
N ALA A 19 3.03 19.21 13.67
CA ALA A 19 3.10 17.77 13.78
C ALA A 19 1.74 17.13 13.44
N PRO A 20 1.72 15.95 12.79
CA PRO A 20 0.48 15.22 12.56
C PRO A 20 -0.21 14.98 13.93
N PRO A 21 -1.54 15.06 14.00
CA PRO A 21 -2.26 14.85 15.25
C PRO A 21 -1.92 13.46 15.82
N PRO A 22 -1.85 13.31 17.15
CA PRO A 22 -1.64 12.01 17.78
C PRO A 22 -2.73 11.05 17.32
N ALA A 23 -2.37 9.79 17.09
CA ALA A 23 -3.29 8.73 16.74
C ALA A 23 -4.40 8.62 17.80
N THR A 24 -5.50 9.35 17.62
CA THR A 24 -6.76 9.06 18.29
C THR A 24 -7.08 7.63 17.93
N THR A 25 -7.01 6.75 18.92
CA THR A 25 -7.50 5.38 18.84
C THR A 25 -8.95 5.45 18.40
N MET A 26 -9.19 5.29 17.09
CA MET A 26 -10.54 5.24 16.55
C MET A 26 -11.17 3.95 17.06
N GLU A 27 -12.16 4.08 17.95
CA GLU A 27 -12.87 2.92 18.47
C GLU A 27 -13.60 2.21 17.32
N PRO A 28 -13.56 0.87 17.27
CA PRO A 28 -14.20 0.12 16.20
C PRO A 28 -15.72 0.31 16.25
N ASN A 29 -16.26 0.94 15.21
CA ASN A 29 -17.65 1.38 15.13
C ASN A 29 -18.28 1.18 13.73
N MET A 30 -17.58 0.50 12.80
CA MET A 30 -18.12 0.28 11.45
C MET A 30 -19.34 -0.63 11.46
N ASP A 31 -20.44 -0.13 10.89
CA ASP A 31 -21.70 -0.85 10.73
C ASP A 31 -21.54 -2.09 9.83
N ALA A 32 -22.19 -3.20 10.21
CA ALA A 32 -22.09 -4.46 9.49
C ALA A 32 -22.71 -4.39 8.08
N GLY A 33 -23.75 -3.57 7.89
CA GLY A 33 -24.34 -3.29 6.60
C GLY A 33 -23.36 -2.53 5.70
N LEU A 34 -22.73 -1.47 6.22
CA LEU A 34 -21.70 -0.73 5.49
C LEU A 34 -20.53 -1.63 5.07
N LEU A 35 -20.09 -2.52 5.96
CA LEU A 35 -19.04 -3.50 5.68
C LEU A 35 -19.44 -4.45 4.54
N ALA A 36 -20.68 -4.97 4.56
CA ALA A 36 -21.19 -5.88 3.53
C ALA A 36 -21.32 -5.20 2.16
N LEU A 37 -21.77 -3.94 2.14
CA LEU A 37 -21.88 -3.14 0.90
C LEU A 37 -20.52 -2.88 0.27
N ALA A 38 -19.53 -2.54 1.09
CA ALA A 38 -18.16 -2.31 0.65
C ALA A 38 -17.51 -3.57 0.09
N SER A 39 -17.67 -4.70 0.77
CA SER A 39 -17.03 -5.96 0.40
C SER A 39 -17.71 -6.69 -0.76
N SER A 40 -19.04 -6.65 -0.81
CA SER A 40 -19.82 -7.56 -1.68
C SER A 40 -21.09 -6.96 -2.29
N GLY A 41 -21.54 -5.78 -1.84
CA GLY A 41 -22.72 -5.11 -2.41
C GLY A 41 -22.50 -4.56 -3.82
N SER A 42 -23.50 -3.91 -4.40
CA SER A 42 -23.29 -3.15 -5.65
C SER A 42 -22.77 -1.74 -5.36
N PHE A 43 -22.14 -1.10 -6.35
CA PHE A 43 -21.78 0.33 -6.29
C PHE A 43 -23.00 1.18 -5.93
N HIS A 44 -24.14 0.93 -6.57
CA HIS A 44 -25.34 1.77 -6.40
C HIS A 44 -25.94 1.66 -4.99
N ASP A 45 -25.88 0.47 -4.38
CA ASP A 45 -26.34 0.28 -3.00
C ASP A 45 -25.43 1.02 -2.01
N LEU A 46 -24.10 0.95 -2.23
CA LEU A 46 -23.14 1.69 -1.41
C LEU A 46 -23.31 3.21 -1.59
N GLU A 47 -23.47 3.69 -2.82
CA GLU A 47 -23.72 5.10 -3.14
C GLU A 47 -24.98 5.61 -2.45
N SER A 48 -26.09 4.88 -2.59
CA SER A 48 -27.36 5.23 -1.96
C SER A 48 -27.25 5.29 -0.44
N PHE A 49 -26.54 4.33 0.16
CA PHE A 49 -26.31 4.26 1.60
C PHE A 49 -25.44 5.43 2.09
N LEU A 50 -24.35 5.75 1.38
CA LEU A 50 -23.46 6.86 1.72
C LEU A 50 -24.08 8.25 1.49
N ASP A 51 -25.07 8.35 0.59
CA ASP A 51 -25.85 9.58 0.37
C ASP A 51 -27.01 9.75 1.38
N GLY A 52 -27.21 8.79 2.29
CA GLY A 52 -28.27 8.83 3.30
C GLY A 52 -29.68 8.63 2.72
N LYS A 53 -29.81 8.04 1.53
CA LYS A 53 -31.11 7.62 1.00
C LYS A 53 -31.55 6.33 1.70
N PRO A 54 -32.83 6.17 2.06
CA PRO A 54 -33.29 4.97 2.74
C PRO A 54 -33.12 3.76 1.81
N ALA A 55 -32.14 2.91 2.11
CA ALA A 55 -31.94 1.67 1.39
C ALA A 55 -33.08 0.69 1.71
N ALA A 56 -33.58 -0.02 0.69
CA ALA A 56 -34.76 -0.89 0.78
C ALA A 56 -34.64 -2.05 1.78
N TYR A 57 -33.45 -2.33 2.33
CA TYR A 57 -33.20 -3.36 3.34
C TYR A 57 -33.15 -2.84 4.79
N THR A 58 -33.48 -1.57 5.05
CA THR A 58 -33.57 -1.00 6.41
C THR A 58 -34.85 -1.40 7.15
N MET A 59 -35.18 -2.69 7.18
CA MET A 59 -36.13 -3.24 8.15
C MET A 59 -35.39 -3.46 9.48
N GLY A 60 -35.11 -2.38 10.23
CA GLY A 60 -34.71 -2.48 11.64
C GLY A 60 -33.59 -1.57 12.15
N SER A 61 -32.86 -0.84 11.30
CA SER A 61 -31.77 0.02 11.76
C SER A 61 -32.20 1.49 11.89
N SER A 62 -32.15 2.02 13.11
CA SER A 62 -32.44 3.41 13.47
C SER A 62 -31.27 4.31 13.06
N ALA A 63 -31.13 4.60 11.77
CA ALA A 63 -30.08 5.49 11.26
C ALA A 63 -30.68 6.61 10.42
N THR A 64 -31.06 7.70 11.07
CA THR A 64 -31.42 9.00 10.46
C THR A 64 -30.20 9.92 10.30
N GLN A 65 -28.98 9.37 10.36
CA GLN A 65 -27.72 10.10 10.18
C GLN A 65 -26.89 9.42 9.08
N PRO A 66 -26.17 10.20 8.24
CA PRO A 66 -25.28 9.64 7.25
C PRO A 66 -24.22 8.77 7.94
N PRO A 67 -23.82 7.63 7.34
CA PRO A 67 -22.83 6.74 7.92
C PRO A 67 -21.49 7.44 8.11
N ASP A 68 -20.82 7.15 9.22
CA ASP A 68 -19.49 7.66 9.51
C ASP A 68 -18.45 7.04 8.56
N LEU A 69 -17.95 7.85 7.61
CA LEU A 69 -16.94 7.42 6.63
C LEU A 69 -15.58 7.09 7.27
N TYR A 70 -15.31 7.63 8.45
CA TYR A 70 -14.10 7.36 9.22
C TYR A 70 -14.28 6.20 10.19
N ALA A 71 -15.44 5.55 10.17
CA ALA A 71 -15.66 4.35 10.95
C ALA A 71 -14.63 3.28 10.58
N VAL A 72 -14.19 2.54 11.59
CA VAL A 72 -13.19 1.48 11.43
C VAL A 72 -13.72 0.14 11.91
N THR A 73 -13.27 -0.92 11.24
CA THR A 73 -13.47 -2.29 11.72
C THR A 73 -12.65 -2.55 12.99
N VAL A 74 -12.86 -3.72 13.62
CA VAL A 74 -12.03 -4.19 14.75
C VAL A 74 -10.53 -4.20 14.41
N GLY A 75 -10.17 -4.44 13.15
CA GLY A 75 -8.78 -4.39 12.68
C GLY A 75 -8.27 -2.99 12.33
N GLY A 76 -9.03 -1.92 12.61
CA GLY A 76 -8.68 -0.56 12.23
C GLY A 76 -8.85 -0.26 10.74
N ASN A 77 -9.40 -1.20 9.95
CA ASN A 77 -9.65 -0.96 8.53
C ASN A 77 -10.75 0.09 8.35
N THR A 78 -10.43 1.16 7.63
CA THR A 78 -11.41 2.13 7.12
C THR A 78 -12.21 1.53 5.96
N LEU A 79 -13.24 2.24 5.51
CA LEU A 79 -14.04 1.80 4.37
C LEU A 79 -13.19 1.55 3.10
N LEU A 80 -12.19 2.40 2.86
CA LEU A 80 -11.30 2.25 1.70
C LEU A 80 -10.38 1.03 1.80
N HIS A 81 -9.95 0.64 3.00
CA HIS A 81 -9.21 -0.62 3.20
C HIS A 81 -10.07 -1.82 2.82
N VAL A 82 -11.34 -1.82 3.26
CA VAL A 82 -12.27 -2.92 2.97
C VAL A 82 -12.48 -3.04 1.47
N VAL A 83 -12.81 -1.93 0.78
CA VAL A 83 -12.98 -1.91 -0.67
C VAL A 83 -11.70 -2.35 -1.39
N ALA A 84 -10.54 -1.88 -0.94
CA ALA A 84 -9.25 -2.24 -1.55
C ALA A 84 -8.88 -3.73 -1.34
N ALA A 85 -9.30 -4.34 -0.24
CA ALA A 85 -9.06 -5.76 0.06
C ALA A 85 -10.06 -6.70 -0.63
N SER A 86 -11.15 -6.18 -1.20
CA SER A 86 -12.15 -7.00 -1.87
C SER A 86 -11.59 -7.66 -3.13
N HIS A 87 -12.01 -8.90 -3.36
CA HIS A 87 -11.65 -9.64 -4.57
C HIS A 87 -12.62 -9.35 -5.71
N GLY A 88 -12.09 -9.27 -6.93
CA GLY A 88 -12.85 -9.05 -8.15
C GLY A 88 -12.31 -7.89 -8.97
N ASP A 89 -12.36 -8.04 -10.28
CA ASP A 89 -11.87 -7.06 -11.25
C ASP A 89 -13.02 -6.26 -11.88
N SER A 90 -14.14 -6.11 -11.16
CA SER A 90 -15.29 -5.36 -11.67
C SER A 90 -15.02 -3.86 -11.60
N GLU A 91 -15.43 -3.14 -12.64
CA GLU A 91 -15.48 -1.66 -12.63
C GLU A 91 -16.28 -1.14 -11.43
N ASP A 92 -17.32 -1.88 -11.01
CA ASP A 92 -18.10 -1.60 -9.80
C ASP A 92 -17.23 -1.41 -8.55
N LEU A 93 -16.20 -2.24 -8.37
CA LEU A 93 -15.30 -2.13 -7.23
C LEU A 93 -14.41 -0.89 -7.30
N LEU A 94 -13.92 -0.56 -8.50
CA LEU A 94 -13.13 0.64 -8.74
C LEU A 94 -13.98 1.91 -8.53
N ASP A 95 -15.24 1.89 -8.97
CA ASP A 95 -16.19 2.99 -8.75
C ASP A 95 -16.49 3.19 -7.27
N LYS A 96 -16.61 2.11 -6.48
CA LYS A 96 -16.73 2.22 -5.02
C LYS A 96 -15.51 2.91 -4.41
N ALA A 97 -14.29 2.54 -4.83
CA ALA A 97 -13.08 3.19 -4.33
C ALA A 97 -13.03 4.68 -4.68
N ARG A 98 -13.41 5.05 -5.92
CA ARG A 98 -13.54 6.46 -6.35
C ARG A 98 -14.59 7.21 -5.55
N LEU A 99 -15.73 6.60 -5.27
CA LEU A 99 -16.79 7.18 -4.47
C LEU A 99 -16.32 7.47 -3.04
N VAL A 100 -15.74 6.47 -2.37
CA VAL A 100 -15.20 6.63 -1.01
C VAL A 100 -14.13 7.72 -0.99
N TYR A 101 -13.23 7.71 -1.97
CA TYR A 101 -12.19 8.73 -2.13
C TYR A 101 -12.77 10.15 -2.31
N SER A 102 -13.76 10.32 -3.18
CA SER A 102 -14.35 11.64 -3.45
C SER A 102 -15.04 12.25 -2.22
N LYS A 103 -15.57 11.40 -1.33
CA LYS A 103 -16.16 11.84 -0.06
C LYS A 103 -15.10 12.05 1.04
N ALA A 104 -14.02 11.26 1.06
CA ALA A 104 -12.99 11.32 2.10
C ALA A 104 -11.57 10.99 1.57
N HIS A 105 -10.94 11.97 0.92
CA HIS A 105 -9.62 11.86 0.29
C HIS A 105 -8.48 11.40 1.24
N SER A 106 -8.56 11.74 2.52
CA SER A 106 -7.56 11.41 3.53
C SER A 106 -7.47 9.92 3.84
N LEU A 107 -8.55 9.15 3.60
CA LEU A 107 -8.59 7.70 3.85
C LEU A 107 -7.56 6.93 3.03
N LEU A 108 -7.05 7.51 1.94
CA LEU A 108 -6.02 6.93 1.10
C LEU A 108 -4.71 6.66 1.86
N PHE A 109 -4.42 7.46 2.89
CA PHE A 109 -3.17 7.41 3.65
C PHE A 109 -3.32 6.84 5.07
N VAL A 110 -4.55 6.55 5.49
CA VAL A 110 -4.80 6.00 6.83
C VAL A 110 -4.18 4.62 6.92
N GLN A 111 -3.53 4.32 8.04
CA GLN A 111 -3.00 2.99 8.35
C GLN A 111 -3.96 2.28 9.32
N ASN A 112 -4.26 1.02 9.05
CA ASN A 112 -5.02 0.16 9.95
C ASN A 112 -4.18 -0.31 11.16
N ASN A 113 -4.71 -1.23 11.98
CA ASN A 113 -4.00 -1.71 13.17
C ASN A 113 -2.69 -2.47 12.86
N GLU A 114 -2.47 -2.96 11.64
CA GLU A 114 -1.22 -3.58 11.21
C GLU A 114 -0.24 -2.57 10.57
N GLY A 115 -0.63 -1.30 10.47
CA GLY A 115 0.13 -0.29 9.75
C GLY A 115 -0.09 -0.34 8.23
N ASP A 116 -0.98 -1.20 7.74
CA ASP A 116 -1.26 -1.29 6.31
C ASP A 116 -2.11 -0.10 5.86
N THR A 117 -1.78 0.47 4.71
CA THR A 117 -2.65 1.41 3.97
C THR A 117 -3.59 0.65 3.03
N PRO A 118 -4.60 1.30 2.41
CA PRO A 118 -5.41 0.66 1.39
C PRO A 118 -4.59 0.07 0.23
N LEU A 119 -3.43 0.66 -0.10
CA LEU A 119 -2.55 0.12 -1.14
C LEU A 119 -1.92 -1.22 -0.73
N HIS A 120 -1.57 -1.42 0.54
CA HIS A 120 -1.12 -2.73 1.05
C HIS A 120 -2.23 -3.77 0.93
N CYS A 121 -3.45 -3.40 1.29
CA CYS A 121 -4.63 -4.26 1.15
C CYS A 121 -4.88 -4.66 -0.32
N ALA A 122 -4.84 -3.72 -1.25
CA ALA A 122 -4.98 -3.99 -2.68
C ALA A 122 -3.87 -4.90 -3.21
N ALA A 123 -2.62 -4.66 -2.78
CA ALA A 123 -1.50 -5.51 -3.14
C ALA A 123 -1.68 -6.94 -2.59
N ARG A 124 -2.16 -7.10 -1.35
CA ARG A 124 -2.41 -8.41 -0.76
C ARG A 124 -3.60 -9.14 -1.39
N ALA A 125 -4.58 -8.41 -1.90
CA ALA A 125 -5.70 -8.93 -2.68
C ALA A 125 -5.33 -9.24 -4.14
N TRP A 126 -4.10 -8.91 -4.56
CA TRP A 126 -3.56 -9.07 -5.92
C TRP A 126 -4.36 -8.31 -6.98
N ASN A 127 -4.98 -7.20 -6.58
CA ASN A 127 -5.84 -6.41 -7.44
C ASN A 127 -5.03 -5.28 -8.10
N ILE A 128 -4.37 -5.61 -9.22
CA ILE A 128 -3.57 -4.65 -10.01
C ILE A 128 -4.39 -3.43 -10.44
N PRO A 129 -5.64 -3.56 -10.96
CA PRO A 129 -6.47 -2.40 -11.28
C PRO A 129 -6.70 -1.47 -10.08
N MET A 130 -7.00 -2.02 -8.91
CA MET A 130 -7.18 -1.25 -7.67
C MET A 130 -5.88 -0.57 -7.24
N MET A 131 -4.74 -1.26 -7.30
CA MET A 131 -3.44 -0.65 -7.00
C MET A 131 -3.16 0.55 -7.92
N SER A 132 -3.35 0.38 -9.23
CA SER A 132 -3.15 1.46 -10.20
C SER A 132 -4.07 2.65 -9.89
N LEU A 133 -5.35 2.37 -9.62
CA LEU A 133 -6.32 3.39 -9.23
C LEU A 133 -5.87 4.18 -8.00
N LEU A 134 -5.50 3.51 -6.91
CA LEU A 134 -5.10 4.17 -5.67
C LEU A 134 -3.85 5.05 -5.86
N ILE A 135 -2.88 4.57 -6.66
CA ILE A 135 -1.68 5.34 -7.02
C ILE A 135 -2.04 6.57 -7.88
N ASP A 136 -2.93 6.41 -8.86
CA ASP A 136 -3.37 7.51 -9.72
C ASP A 136 -4.18 8.56 -8.94
N LEU A 137 -5.02 8.13 -7.99
CA LEU A 137 -5.71 9.05 -7.07
C LEU A 137 -4.72 9.82 -6.19
N ALA A 138 -3.66 9.17 -5.70
CA ALA A 138 -2.62 9.83 -4.91
C ALA A 138 -1.85 10.88 -5.73
N ASN A 139 -1.53 10.57 -7.00
CA ASN A 139 -0.89 11.50 -7.93
C ASN A 139 -1.74 12.76 -8.15
N GLY A 140 -3.06 12.61 -8.20
CA GLY A 140 -4.00 13.73 -8.33
C GLY A 140 -3.97 14.73 -7.17
N GLN A 141 -3.43 14.36 -6.00
CA GLN A 141 -3.30 15.27 -4.86
C GLN A 141 -2.00 16.09 -4.84
N GLY A 142 -1.08 15.88 -5.80
CA GLY A 142 0.18 16.62 -5.91
C GLY A 142 1.44 15.76 -5.88
N ILE A 143 2.58 16.37 -6.22
CA ILE A 143 3.83 15.71 -6.64
C ILE A 143 4.47 14.78 -5.58
N ASN A 144 4.13 14.92 -4.29
CA ASN A 144 4.74 14.12 -3.22
C ASN A 144 3.79 13.11 -2.55
N ASN A 145 2.51 13.14 -2.90
CA ASN A 145 1.51 12.34 -2.20
C ASN A 145 1.52 10.89 -2.69
N ALA A 146 1.74 10.64 -3.98
CA ALA A 146 1.92 9.28 -4.48
C ALA A 146 3.19 8.62 -3.92
N LYS A 147 4.30 9.34 -3.85
CA LYS A 147 5.53 8.85 -3.23
C LYS A 147 5.30 8.50 -1.76
N GLY A 148 4.69 9.40 -0.99
CA GLY A 148 4.33 9.14 0.41
C GLY A 148 3.45 7.89 0.58
N LEU A 149 2.46 7.68 -0.29
CA LEU A 149 1.64 6.47 -0.26
C LEU A 149 2.44 5.20 -0.56
N LEU A 150 3.28 5.24 -1.59
CA LEU A 150 4.09 4.10 -2.06
C LEU A 150 5.14 3.67 -1.02
N GLU A 151 5.80 4.65 -0.40
CA GLU A 151 6.87 4.42 0.58
C GLU A 151 6.36 4.16 1.99
N THR A 152 5.05 4.31 2.25
CA THR A 152 4.48 4.02 3.58
C THR A 152 4.78 2.57 3.95
N GLN A 153 5.33 2.39 5.15
CA GLN A 153 5.66 1.09 5.71
C GLN A 153 4.68 0.68 6.80
N ASN A 154 4.28 -0.60 6.78
CA ASN A 154 3.48 -1.18 7.85
C ASN A 154 4.33 -1.50 9.10
N LYS A 155 3.73 -2.13 10.12
CA LYS A 155 4.44 -2.47 11.36
C LYS A 155 5.61 -3.44 11.19
N LEU A 156 5.67 -4.18 10.09
CA LEU A 156 6.79 -5.04 9.72
C LEU A 156 7.90 -4.29 8.96
N LYS A 157 7.76 -2.97 8.80
CA LYS A 157 8.60 -2.10 7.97
C LYS A 157 8.50 -2.39 6.47
N GLU A 158 7.38 -2.96 6.04
CA GLU A 158 7.19 -3.42 4.67
C GLU A 158 6.27 -2.48 3.91
N THR A 159 6.57 -2.25 2.64
CA THR A 159 5.74 -1.51 1.68
C THR A 159 4.87 -2.46 0.87
N ALA A 160 3.92 -1.93 0.10
CA ALA A 160 3.11 -2.71 -0.84
C ALA A 160 3.94 -3.51 -1.87
N LEU A 161 5.19 -3.10 -2.16
CA LEU A 161 6.11 -3.85 -3.01
C LEU A 161 6.46 -5.22 -2.40
N HIS A 162 6.56 -5.32 -1.07
CA HIS A 162 6.87 -6.58 -0.40
C HIS A 162 5.75 -7.61 -0.59
N GLU A 163 4.48 -7.16 -0.56
CA GLU A 163 3.32 -8.02 -0.87
C GLU A 163 3.36 -8.52 -2.31
N ALA A 164 3.66 -7.64 -3.28
CA ALA A 164 3.80 -8.01 -4.69
C ALA A 164 4.90 -9.08 -4.91
N VAL A 165 6.04 -8.92 -4.23
CA VAL A 165 7.14 -9.89 -4.29
C VAL A 165 6.76 -11.22 -3.66
N ARG A 166 6.10 -11.22 -2.49
CA ARG A 166 5.65 -12.46 -1.82
C ARG A 166 4.64 -13.22 -2.64
N PHE A 167 3.75 -12.52 -3.33
CA PHE A 167 2.82 -13.17 -4.23
C PHE A 167 3.52 -13.76 -5.46
N GLY A 168 4.63 -13.17 -5.90
CA GLY A 168 5.35 -13.61 -7.09
C GLY A 168 4.82 -12.99 -8.39
N SER A 169 4.06 -11.89 -8.31
CA SER A 169 3.55 -11.18 -9.49
C SER A 169 4.55 -10.14 -9.99
N ASN A 170 5.20 -10.45 -11.11
CA ASN A 170 6.11 -9.50 -11.74
C ASN A 170 5.38 -8.26 -12.25
N ASP A 171 4.10 -8.37 -12.63
CA ASP A 171 3.31 -7.23 -13.12
C ASP A 171 3.05 -6.21 -12.01
N MET A 172 2.74 -6.67 -10.80
CA MET A 172 2.61 -5.80 -9.62
C MET A 172 3.93 -5.13 -9.25
N VAL A 173 5.04 -5.88 -9.34
CA VAL A 173 6.39 -5.34 -9.10
C VAL A 173 6.71 -4.27 -10.13
N ASN A 174 6.48 -4.53 -11.42
CA ASN A 174 6.68 -3.55 -12.49
C ASN A 174 5.81 -2.30 -12.27
N LEU A 175 4.53 -2.47 -11.91
CA LEU A 175 3.63 -1.34 -11.64
C LEU A 175 4.19 -0.42 -10.55
N LEU A 176 4.62 -0.98 -9.42
CA LEU A 176 5.12 -0.19 -8.29
C LEU A 176 6.49 0.42 -8.59
N MET A 177 7.43 -0.37 -9.11
CA MET A 177 8.80 0.08 -9.42
C MET A 177 8.84 1.11 -10.57
N ALA A 178 7.92 1.04 -11.53
CA ALA A 178 7.83 2.05 -12.60
C ALA A 178 7.34 3.42 -12.08
N ARG A 179 6.64 3.44 -10.93
CA ARG A 179 6.16 4.67 -10.29
C ARG A 179 7.20 5.22 -9.33
N ASP A 180 7.88 4.35 -8.61
CA ASP A 180 8.97 4.72 -7.71
C ASP A 180 10.02 3.60 -7.60
N PRO A 181 11.16 3.72 -8.29
CA PRO A 181 12.27 2.78 -8.18
C PRO A 181 12.93 2.74 -6.79
N GLU A 182 12.79 3.80 -5.98
CA GLU A 182 13.41 3.89 -4.65
C GLU A 182 12.78 2.91 -3.66
N LEU A 183 11.59 2.36 -3.97
CA LEU A 183 10.94 1.31 -3.17
C LEU A 183 11.82 0.07 -2.96
N ALA A 184 12.72 -0.24 -3.90
CA ALA A 184 13.66 -1.35 -3.74
C ALA A 184 14.74 -1.11 -2.67
N THR A 185 14.91 0.14 -2.21
CA THR A 185 15.83 0.51 -1.12
C THR A 185 15.20 0.36 0.26
N LEU A 186 13.87 0.22 0.33
CA LEU A 186 13.13 0.13 1.58
C LEU A 186 12.94 -1.34 2.03
N PRO A 187 12.90 -1.60 3.35
CA PRO A 187 13.34 -0.70 4.41
C PRO A 187 14.88 -0.60 4.45
N GLU A 188 15.40 0.49 5.03
CA GLU A 188 16.83 0.65 5.33
C GLU A 188 17.34 -0.49 6.22
N GLU A 189 16.56 -0.80 7.27
CA GLU A 189 16.78 -1.96 8.15
C GLU A 189 15.51 -2.80 8.26
N GLY A 190 15.60 -4.07 7.88
CA GLY A 190 14.48 -5.00 7.90
C GLY A 190 14.65 -6.09 6.86
N THR A 191 13.53 -6.58 6.33
CA THR A 191 13.54 -7.55 5.23
C THR A 191 13.33 -6.81 3.92
N SER A 192 14.31 -6.79 3.02
CA SER A 192 14.18 -6.10 1.74
C SER A 192 13.38 -6.89 0.69
N PRO A 193 12.82 -6.23 -0.34
CA PRO A 193 12.16 -6.89 -1.45
C PRO A 193 13.08 -7.89 -2.16
N LEU A 194 14.36 -7.55 -2.35
CA LEU A 194 15.33 -8.47 -2.95
C LEU A 194 15.53 -9.71 -2.08
N TYR A 195 15.66 -9.53 -0.76
CA TYR A 195 15.80 -10.66 0.16
C TYR A 195 14.63 -11.64 0.02
N ILE A 196 13.40 -11.14 -0.01
CA ILE A 196 12.19 -11.97 -0.21
C ILE A 196 12.24 -12.67 -1.57
N ALA A 197 12.55 -11.96 -2.66
CA ALA A 197 12.61 -12.54 -4.00
C ALA A 197 13.60 -13.72 -4.08
N ILE A 198 14.79 -13.57 -3.48
CA ILE A 198 15.81 -14.61 -3.42
C ILE A 198 15.40 -15.75 -2.48
N LEU A 199 14.80 -15.43 -1.32
CA LEU A 199 14.28 -16.43 -0.37
C LEU A 199 13.20 -17.31 -1.00
N LEU A 200 12.39 -16.74 -1.89
CA LEU A 200 11.34 -17.45 -2.63
C LEU A 200 11.83 -18.01 -3.98
N GLU A 201 13.13 -17.91 -4.26
CA GLU A 201 13.77 -18.42 -5.50
C GLU A 201 13.17 -17.83 -6.79
N ASN A 202 12.60 -16.63 -6.70
CA ASN A 202 12.01 -15.93 -7.84
C ASN A 202 13.06 -15.05 -8.54
N GLY A 203 13.86 -15.69 -9.38
CA GLY A 203 14.92 -15.03 -10.16
C GLY A 203 14.40 -13.96 -11.13
N ILE A 204 13.16 -14.09 -11.62
CA ILE A 204 12.54 -13.10 -12.51
C ILE A 204 12.32 -11.79 -11.75
N ILE A 205 11.65 -11.85 -10.59
CA ILE A 205 11.41 -10.67 -9.76
C ILE A 205 12.72 -10.08 -9.23
N ALA A 206 13.67 -10.93 -8.78
CA ALA A 206 14.97 -10.45 -8.32
C ALA A 206 15.70 -9.66 -9.42
N LYS A 207 15.65 -10.14 -10.67
CA LYS A 207 16.20 -9.45 -11.83
C LYS A 207 15.45 -8.16 -12.13
N THR A 208 14.11 -8.18 -12.13
CA THR A 208 13.29 -6.97 -12.36
C THR A 208 13.56 -5.89 -11.30
N LEU A 209 13.65 -6.25 -10.02
CA LEU A 209 14.04 -5.32 -8.95
C LEU A 209 15.42 -4.69 -9.21
N TYR A 210 16.40 -5.50 -9.63
CA TYR A 210 17.75 -5.02 -9.95
C TYR A 210 17.77 -4.07 -11.15
N GLU A 211 17.11 -4.45 -12.25
CA GLU A 211 17.09 -3.67 -13.49
C GLU A 211 16.36 -2.34 -13.31
N LEU A 212 15.18 -2.34 -12.68
CA LEU A 212 14.36 -1.13 -12.53
C LEU A 212 14.92 -0.15 -11.49
N SER A 213 15.63 -0.65 -10.47
CA SER A 213 16.32 0.21 -9.50
C SER A 213 17.67 0.73 -9.98
N GLY A 214 18.14 0.32 -11.16
CA GLY A 214 19.49 0.65 -11.64
C GLY A 214 20.61 0.08 -10.75
N GLY A 215 20.34 -1.03 -10.06
CA GLY A 215 21.26 -1.64 -9.09
C GLY A 215 21.29 -0.96 -7.72
N VAL A 216 20.45 0.05 -7.47
CA VAL A 216 20.33 0.73 -6.16
C VAL A 216 19.18 0.12 -5.36
N LEU A 217 19.47 -0.91 -4.58
CA LEU A 217 18.48 -1.61 -3.76
C LEU A 217 19.06 -2.12 -2.44
N SER A 218 18.18 -2.41 -1.50
CA SER A 218 18.55 -2.98 -0.21
C SER A 218 18.73 -4.49 -0.30
N TYR A 219 19.78 -4.99 0.33
CA TYR A 219 20.06 -6.43 0.48
C TYR A 219 19.65 -6.93 1.88
N SER A 220 19.10 -6.06 2.73
CA SER A 220 18.86 -6.34 4.14
C SER A 220 17.88 -7.49 4.33
N GLY A 221 18.10 -8.25 5.40
CA GLY A 221 17.24 -9.33 5.82
C GLY A 221 17.23 -9.45 7.34
N PRO A 222 16.37 -10.32 7.88
CA PRO A 222 16.21 -10.47 9.31
C PRO A 222 17.48 -11.02 9.97
N ASN A 223 17.69 -10.65 11.24
CA ASN A 223 18.77 -11.15 12.09
C ASN A 223 20.19 -10.96 11.50
N GLY A 224 20.42 -9.86 10.77
CA GLY A 224 21.71 -9.54 10.15
C GLY A 224 22.07 -10.42 8.94
N ARG A 225 21.16 -11.31 8.50
CA ARG A 225 21.32 -12.04 7.24
C ARG A 225 20.95 -11.10 6.09
N ASN A 226 21.68 -11.17 5.00
CA ASN A 226 21.36 -10.43 3.77
C ASN A 226 20.97 -11.41 2.65
N ALA A 227 20.51 -10.87 1.51
CA ALA A 227 20.06 -11.67 0.38
C ALA A 227 21.12 -12.67 -0.12
N LEU A 228 22.41 -12.32 -0.04
CA LEU A 228 23.52 -13.21 -0.44
C LEU A 228 23.68 -14.42 0.48
N HIS A 229 23.47 -14.26 1.80
CA HIS A 229 23.49 -15.39 2.73
C HIS A 229 22.44 -16.44 2.37
N VAL A 230 21.26 -16.00 1.91
CA VAL A 230 20.17 -16.89 1.50
C VAL A 230 20.47 -17.52 0.14
N ALA A 231 21.00 -16.76 -0.82
CA ALA A 231 21.40 -17.27 -2.13
C ALA A 231 22.38 -18.45 -2.02
N VAL A 232 23.44 -18.31 -1.20
CA VAL A 232 24.43 -19.37 -0.98
C VAL A 232 23.81 -20.60 -0.30
N GLN A 233 22.92 -20.39 0.67
CA GLN A 233 22.26 -21.51 1.34
C GLN A 233 21.40 -22.32 0.37
N ARG A 234 20.71 -21.67 -0.58
CA ARG A 234 19.88 -22.34 -1.57
C ARG A 234 20.71 -23.05 -2.64
N SER A 235 21.82 -22.46 -3.09
CA SER A 235 22.71 -23.08 -4.08
C SER A 235 23.37 -24.36 -3.56
N GLN A 236 23.72 -24.42 -2.26
CA GLN A 236 24.30 -25.62 -1.67
C GLN A 236 23.27 -26.75 -1.49
N GLY A 237 21.97 -26.44 -1.38
CA GLY A 237 20.91 -27.45 -1.34
C GLY A 237 20.65 -28.13 -2.69
N THR A 238 20.88 -27.42 -3.80
CA THR A 238 20.71 -27.96 -5.15
C THR A 238 21.85 -28.88 -5.58
N ASP A 239 23.09 -28.64 -5.13
CA ASP A 239 24.25 -29.48 -5.49
C ASP A 239 24.30 -30.83 -4.75
N PHE A 240 23.65 -30.97 -3.58
CA PHE A 240 23.59 -32.24 -2.86
C PHE A 240 22.63 -33.28 -3.46
N ASN A 241 21.78 -32.90 -4.43
CA ASN A 241 20.81 -33.80 -5.06
C ASN A 241 21.20 -34.33 -6.46
N LEU A 242 22.40 -34.01 -6.95
CA LEU A 242 22.87 -34.46 -8.29
C LEU A 242 23.87 -35.63 -8.26
N ASN A 243 24.05 -36.33 -7.13
CA ASN A 243 25.10 -37.35 -6.98
C ASN A 243 24.63 -38.79 -6.70
N PHE A 244 23.48 -39.25 -7.22
CA PHE A 244 23.11 -40.69 -7.12
C PHE A 244 22.45 -41.32 -8.34
N THR A 245 23.01 -41.12 -9.54
CA THR A 245 22.76 -42.07 -10.65
C THR A 245 23.96 -42.20 -11.58
N TYR A 246 25.04 -42.78 -11.06
CA TYR A 246 25.90 -43.65 -11.88
C TYR A 246 25.58 -45.09 -11.51
N HIS A 247 24.86 -45.79 -12.38
CA HIS A 247 24.94 -47.24 -12.44
C HIS A 247 25.10 -47.69 -13.89
N TYR A 248 26.35 -48.12 -14.15
CA TYR A 248 26.88 -49.09 -15.12
C TYR A 248 26.02 -49.54 -16.30
#